data_AF-A0A1H1V2L4-F1
#
_entry.id   AF-A0A1H1V2L4-F1
#
_cell.length_a   1.000
_cell.length_b   1.000
_cell.length_c   1.000
_cell.angle_alpha   90.00
_cell.angle_beta   90.00
_cell.angle_gamma   90.00
#
_symmetry.space_group_name_H-M   'P 1'
#
loop_
_entity.id
_entity.type
_entity.pdbx_description
1 polymer ?
#
loop_
_entity_poly.entity_id
_entity_poly.type
_entity_poly.pdbx_seq_one_letter_code
_entity_poly.pdbx_strand_id
1 'polypeptide(L)'
;METQEFIGRSHLDTRTLNAWVEAEWLVPVASKKTFQFSEADLARVRLIRDLKADFGINDEGIAIILHLLDQLYGLRCLVRDIQAMEASDRSKDLG
;
A
#
# COMPACT_ATOMS: atom_id res chain seq x y z
N MET A 1 -9.61 5.92 5.05
CA MET A 1 -10.33 6.91 4.20
C MET A 1 -11.32 6.16 3.31
N GLU A 2 -12.50 6.73 3.07
CA GLU A 2 -13.51 6.11 2.20
C GLU A 2 -13.15 6.27 0.71
N THR A 3 -13.73 5.44 -0.15
CA THR A 3 -13.50 5.46 -1.61
C THR A 3 -13.69 6.86 -2.23
N GLN A 4 -14.73 7.60 -1.82
CA GLN A 4 -15.01 8.94 -2.35
C GLN A 4 -13.93 9.96 -1.98
N GLU A 5 -13.42 9.89 -0.75
CA GLU A 5 -12.32 10.73 -0.27
C GLU A 5 -11.01 10.36 -0.96
N PHE A 6 -10.76 9.06 -1.15
CA PHE A 6 -9.59 8.56 -1.86
C PHE A 6 -9.54 9.05 -3.31
N ILE A 7 -10.65 8.95 -4.04
CA ILE A 7 -10.78 9.45 -5.43
C ILE A 7 -10.49 10.95 -5.49
N GLY A 8 -11.06 11.74 -4.57
CA GLY A 8 -10.84 13.18 -4.51
C GLY A 8 -9.38 13.58 -4.27
N ARG A 9 -8.64 12.83 -3.45
CA ARG A 9 -7.22 13.11 -3.14
C ARG A 9 -6.22 12.53 -4.14
N SER A 10 -6.57 11.41 -4.76
CA SER A 10 -5.72 10.72 -5.72
C SER A 10 -5.91 11.19 -7.16
N HIS A 11 -7.02 11.90 -7.44
CA HIS A 11 -7.46 12.24 -8.79
C HIS A 11 -7.61 11.00 -9.70
N LEU A 12 -7.93 9.84 -9.11
CA LEU A 12 -8.23 8.62 -9.85
C LEU A 12 -9.71 8.51 -10.17
N ASP A 13 -10.05 8.09 -11.38
CA ASP A 13 -11.40 7.69 -11.71
C ASP A 13 -11.76 6.34 -11.06
N THR A 14 -13.05 6.16 -10.73
CA THR A 14 -13.59 4.92 -10.15
C THR A 14 -13.27 3.67 -10.99
N ARG A 15 -13.22 3.81 -12.32
CA ARG A 15 -12.86 2.70 -13.22
C ARG A 15 -11.41 2.26 -13.03
N THR A 16 -10.49 3.22 -12.97
CA THR A 16 -9.06 2.96 -12.77
C THR A 16 -8.83 2.38 -11.38
N LEU A 17 -9.51 2.92 -10.37
CA LEU A 17 -9.47 2.38 -9.02
C LEU A 17 -9.87 0.89 -8.99
N ASN A 18 -11.03 0.56 -9.57
CA ASN A 18 -11.49 -0.83 -9.60
C ASN A 18 -10.53 -1.73 -10.37
N ALA A 19 -10.00 -1.29 -11.51
CA ALA A 19 -8.99 -2.04 -12.25
C ALA A 19 -7.72 -2.30 -11.42
N TRP A 20 -7.29 -1.33 -10.61
CA TRP A 20 -6.11 -1.48 -9.75
C TRP A 20 -6.39 -2.36 -8.53
N VAL A 21 -7.62 -2.38 -8.02
CA VAL A 21 -8.04 -3.32 -6.97
C VAL A 21 -8.13 -4.74 -7.52
N GLU A 22 -8.70 -4.92 -8.73
CA GLU A 22 -8.76 -6.22 -9.41
C GLU A 22 -7.37 -6.75 -9.78
N ALA A 23 -6.45 -5.88 -10.16
CA ALA A 23 -5.05 -6.22 -10.43
C ALA A 23 -4.21 -6.43 -9.15
N GLU A 24 -4.82 -6.37 -7.96
CA GLU A 24 -4.17 -6.46 -6.64
C GLU A 24 -3.11 -5.37 -6.38
N TRP A 25 -3.10 -4.29 -7.15
CA TRP A 25 -2.19 -3.16 -6.94
C TRP A 25 -2.62 -2.31 -5.76
N LEU A 26 -3.91 -2.25 -5.47
CA LEU A 26 -4.46 -1.60 -4.28
C LEU A 26 -5.18 -2.65 -3.46
N VAL A 27 -4.77 -2.80 -2.20
CA VAL A 27 -5.36 -3.75 -1.26
C VAL A 27 -6.05 -2.95 -0.14
N PRO A 28 -7.23 -2.38 -0.40
CA PRO A 28 -7.98 -1.68 0.63
C PRO A 28 -8.39 -2.65 1.75
N VAL A 29 -8.44 -2.14 2.97
CA VAL A 29 -8.98 -2.90 4.09
C VAL A 29 -10.50 -2.96 3.93
N ALA A 30 -11.02 -4.16 3.66
CA ALA A 30 -12.46 -4.40 3.56
C ALA A 30 -13.09 -4.34 4.97
N SER A 31 -13.84 -3.29 5.28
CA SER A 31 -14.59 -3.18 6.53
C SER A 31 -16.07 -3.28 6.25
N LYS A 32 -16.69 -4.44 6.56
CA LYS A 32 -18.12 -4.86 6.53
C LYS A 32 -19.08 -4.33 5.44
N LYS A 33 -18.99 -3.08 4.97
CA LYS A 33 -19.75 -2.47 3.88
C LYS A 33 -18.96 -1.46 3.03
N THR A 34 -17.73 -1.08 3.40
CA THR A 34 -16.95 -0.06 2.68
C THR A 34 -15.48 -0.44 2.54
N PHE A 35 -14.88 -0.08 1.40
CA PHE A 35 -13.44 -0.12 1.23
C PHE A 35 -12.81 1.04 2.00
N GLN A 36 -11.89 0.72 2.90
CA GLN A 36 -11.06 1.73 3.56
C GLN A 36 -9.66 1.71 2.98
N PHE A 37 -9.28 2.85 2.41
CA PHE A 37 -7.92 3.10 1.94
C PHE A 37 -7.08 3.77 3.02
N SER A 38 -5.78 3.54 2.98
CA SER A 38 -4.79 4.11 3.88
C SER A 38 -3.92 5.14 3.17
N GLU A 39 -3.17 5.95 3.92
CA GLU A 39 -2.18 6.87 3.33
C GLU A 39 -1.09 6.13 2.53
N ALA A 40 -0.81 4.86 2.88
CA ALA A 40 0.09 4.01 2.09
C ALA A 40 -0.48 3.71 0.69
N ASP A 41 -1.79 3.51 0.58
CA ASP A 41 -2.46 3.33 -0.71
C ASP A 41 -2.40 4.60 -1.56
N LEU A 42 -2.53 5.78 -0.93
CA LEU A 42 -2.39 7.06 -1.63
C LEU A 42 -0.97 7.25 -2.18
N ALA A 43 0.05 6.90 -1.38
CA ALA A 43 1.44 6.92 -1.83
C ALA A 43 1.68 5.93 -2.98
N ARG A 44 1.08 4.73 -2.92
CA ARG A 44 1.16 3.73 -3.97
C ARG A 44 0.53 4.21 -5.27
N VAL A 45 -0.61 4.90 -5.21
CA VAL A 45 -1.23 5.50 -6.40
C VAL A 45 -0.33 6.53 -7.07
N ARG A 46 0.28 7.42 -6.27
CA ARG A 46 1.20 8.43 -6.79
C ARG A 46 2.37 7.77 -7.49
N LEU A 47 2.97 6.76 -6.87
CA LEU A 47 4.05 5.98 -7.48
C LEU A 47 3.62 5.35 -8.81
N ILE A 48 2.47 4.67 -8.86
CA ILE A 48 1.97 4.06 -10.10
C ILE A 48 1.79 5.10 -11.20
N ARG A 49 1.25 6.27 -10.84
CA ARG A 49 1.08 7.39 -11.77
C ARG A 49 2.43 7.89 -12.29
N ASP A 50 3.41 8.08 -11.41
CA ASP A 50 4.74 8.55 -11.79
C ASP A 50 5.43 7.51 -12.69
N LEU A 51 5.33 6.21 -12.38
CA LEU A 51 5.85 5.13 -13.22
C LEU A 51 5.20 5.08 -14.62
N LYS A 52 3.89 5.34 -14.72
CA LYS A 52 3.19 5.42 -16.00
C LYS A 52 3.52 6.69 -16.79
N ALA A 53 3.45 7.84 -16.13
CA ALA A 53 3.51 9.15 -16.77
C ALA A 53 4.95 9.57 -17.08
N ASP A 54 5.87 9.37 -16.13
CA ASP A 54 7.24 9.87 -16.25
C ASP A 54 8.17 8.81 -16.83
N PHE A 55 7.93 7.53 -16.56
CA PHE A 55 8.80 6.42 -17.01
C PHE A 55 8.22 5.58 -18.14
N GLY A 56 6.95 5.78 -18.53
CA GLY A 56 6.32 5.06 -19.64
C GLY A 56 6.24 3.55 -19.42
N ILE A 57 6.24 3.09 -18.17
CA ILE A 57 6.21 1.66 -17.84
C ILE A 57 4.80 1.11 -18.12
N ASN A 58 4.74 -0.07 -18.70
CA ASN A 58 3.49 -0.77 -18.97
C ASN A 58 2.90 -1.39 -17.68
N ASP A 59 1.67 -1.87 -17.77
CA ASP A 59 0.96 -2.43 -16.63
C ASP A 59 1.69 -3.66 -16.04
N GLU A 60 2.31 -4.49 -16.87
CA GLU A 60 3.12 -5.64 -16.42
C GLU A 60 4.35 -5.21 -15.61
N GLY A 61 5.09 -4.20 -16.08
CA GLY A 61 6.24 -3.67 -15.37
C GLY A 61 5.86 -3.04 -14.02
N ILE A 62 4.72 -2.36 -13.97
CA ILE A 62 4.17 -1.82 -12.72
C ILE A 62 3.85 -2.94 -11.74
N ALA A 63 3.18 -4.00 -12.20
CA ALA A 63 2.86 -5.14 -11.34
C ALA A 63 4.12 -5.77 -10.72
N ILE A 64 5.20 -5.91 -11.51
CA ILE A 64 6.49 -6.43 -11.02
C ILE A 64 7.10 -5.49 -9.97
N ILE A 65 7.14 -4.18 -10.25
CA ILE A 65 7.72 -3.18 -9.33
C ILE A 65 6.94 -3.15 -8.01
N LEU A 66 5.60 -3.17 -8.07
CA LEU A 66 4.75 -3.20 -6.89
C LEU A 66 4.97 -4.48 -6.08
N HIS A 67 5.06 -5.63 -6.73
CA HIS A 67 5.34 -6.89 -6.06
C HIS A 67 6.69 -6.87 -5.32
N LEU A 68 7.74 -6.33 -5.96
CA LEU A 68 9.06 -6.18 -5.34
C LEU A 68 9.04 -5.22 -4.15
N LEU A 69 8.28 -4.12 -4.26
CA LEU A 69 8.08 -3.19 -3.16
C LEU A 69 7.35 -3.86 -2.00
N ASP A 70 6.30 -4.63 -2.28
CA ASP A 70 5.53 -5.32 -1.25
C ASP A 70 6.39 -6.37 -0.52
N GLN A 71 7.26 -7.09 -1.23
CA GLN A 71 8.25 -7.98 -0.62
C GLN A 71 9.22 -7.21 0.32
N LEU A 72 9.71 -6.05 -0.13
CA LEU A 72 10.60 -5.20 0.67
C LEU A 72 9.90 -4.64 1.91
N TYR A 73 8.64 -4.22 1.76
CA TYR A 73 7.80 -3.75 2.87
C TYR A 73 7.53 -4.87 3.85
N GLY A 74 7.24 -6.09 3.39
CA GLY A 74 7.07 -7.27 4.23
C GLY A 74 8.31 -7.55 5.07
N LEU A 75 9.50 -7.54 4.44
CA LEU A 75 10.76 -7.73 5.16
C LEU A 75 11.01 -6.61 6.19
N ARG A 76 10.74 -5.35 5.84
CA ARG A 76 10.89 -4.21 6.76
C ARG A 76 9.89 -4.27 7.92
N CYS A 77 8.70 -4.82 7.72
CA CYS A 77 7.75 -5.05 8.81
C CYS A 77 8.26 -6.15 9.74
N LEU A 78 8.72 -7.28 9.22
CA LEU A 78 9.30 -8.36 10.03
C LEU A 78 10.48 -7.88 10.89
N VAL A 79 11.40 -7.10 10.31
CA VAL A 79 12.53 -6.53 11.07
C VAL A 79 12.05 -5.59 12.18
N ARG A 80 11.03 -4.75 11.91
CA ARG A 80 10.45 -3.87 12.93
C ARG A 80 9.73 -4.65 14.03
N ASP A 81 9.05 -5.73 13.69
CA ASP A 81 8.36 -6.59 14.65
C ASP A 81 9.37 -7.28 15.59
N ILE A 82 10.48 -7.80 15.05
CA ILE A 82 11.57 -8.36 15.85
C ILE A 82 12.16 -7.32 16.80
N GLN A 83 12.42 -6.10 16.32
CA GLN A 83 12.92 -5.00 17.17
C GLN A 83 11.91 -4.58 18.26
N ALA A 84 10.62 -4.58 17.95
CA ALA A 84 9.58 -4.27 18.92
C ALA A 84 9.46 -5.36 20.00
N MET A 85 9.63 -6.63 19.63
CA MET A 85 9.67 -7.75 20.57
C MET A 85 10.85 -7.62 21.53
N GLU A 86 12.06 -7.34 21.04
CA GLU A 86 13.27 -7.13 21.86
C GLU A 86 13.15 -5.94 22.82
N ALA A 87 12.45 -4.88 22.41
CA ALA A 87 12.20 -3.71 23.26
C ALA A 87 11.18 -4.02 24.38
N SER A 88 10.19 -4.87 24.10
CA SER A 88 9.17 -5.29 25.07
C SER A 88 9.70 -6.29 26.11
N ASP A 89 10.66 -7.14 25.73
CA ASP A 89 11.28 -8.13 26.62
C ASP A 89 12.21 -7.45 27.65
N ARG A 90 12.97 -6.44 27.21
CA ARG A 90 13.83 -5.62 28.08
C ARG A 90 13.06 -4.82 29.14
N SER A 91 11.78 -4.51 28.91
CA SER A 91 10.94 -3.81 29.89
C SER A 91 10.36 -4.75 30.97
N LYS A 92 10.37 -6.07 30.77
CA LYS A 92 9.93 -7.04 31.79
C LYS A 92 11.03 -7.41 32.79
N ASP A 93 12.30 -7.33 32.40
CA ASP A 93 13.45 -7.65 33.27
C ASP A 93 13.80 -6.54 34.28
N LEU A 94 13.15 -5.37 34.22
CA LEU A 94 13.37 -4.22 35.11
C LEU A 94 12.25 -4.02 36.15
N GLY A 95 11.36 -5.01 36.34
CA GLY A 95 10.22 -4.98 37.28
C GLY A 95 10.36 -5.91 38.47
#